data_AF-A0A956IL00-F1
#
_entry.id   AF-A0A956IL00-F1
#
_cell.length_a   1.000
_cell.length_b   1.000
_cell.length_c   1.000
_cell.angle_alpha   90.00
_cell.angle_beta   90.00
_cell.angle_gamma   90.00
#
_symmetry.space_group_name_H-M   'P 1'
#
loop_
_entity.id
_entity.type
_entity.pdbx_description
1 polymer ?
#
loop_
_entity_poly.entity_id
_entity_poly.type
_entity_poly.pdbx_seq_one_letter_code
_entity_poly.pdbx_strand_id
1 'polypeptide(L)'
;MAHELGHAHGRAHAPCGQVQQTDGAFPYAGGGIGSWGYDMSIDRVRQPTSYKDIMGYCNPNWISDYNYGAIFDRVAYVNGGGYVVSPSDPARLAREYMDFVVDGDGSIVRVPDVRLNGPAWGDERSVMLVDEAGNELEELKGFYYPFAEEQFGGTLLVPKPKSLPSLAYGVVTRWSPAGVVAPLGLIRDNRLTQ
;
A
#
# COMPACT_ATOMS: atom_id res chain seq x y z
N MET A 1 21.48 -3.61 -8.73
CA MET A 1 20.78 -4.30 -7.62
C MET A 1 19.34 -4.62 -7.97
N ALA A 2 18.50 -3.65 -8.36
CA ALA A 2 17.08 -3.91 -8.66
C ALA A 2 16.85 -5.02 -9.70
N HIS A 3 17.70 -5.12 -10.73
CA HIS A 3 17.66 -6.20 -11.73
C HIS A 3 17.74 -7.61 -11.11
N GLU A 4 18.73 -7.85 -10.25
CA GLU A 4 18.94 -9.14 -9.58
C GLU A 4 17.81 -9.47 -8.58
N LEU A 5 17.24 -8.45 -7.93
CA LEU A 5 16.05 -8.64 -7.10
C LEU A 5 14.84 -9.03 -7.96
N GLY A 6 14.70 -8.48 -9.16
CA GLY A 6 13.72 -8.94 -10.13
C GLY A 6 13.86 -10.44 -10.44
N HIS A 7 15.08 -10.92 -10.66
CA HIS A 7 15.33 -12.36 -10.82
C HIS A 7 14.95 -13.17 -9.58
N ALA A 8 15.26 -12.68 -8.36
CA ALA A 8 14.85 -13.34 -7.11
C ALA A 8 13.31 -13.41 -6.97
N HIS A 9 12.58 -12.47 -7.55
CA HIS A 9 11.11 -12.47 -7.64
C HIS A 9 10.57 -13.20 -8.88
N GLY A 10 11.41 -13.93 -9.61
CA GLY A 10 11.01 -14.78 -10.74
C GLY A 10 10.83 -14.03 -12.05
N ARG A 11 11.40 -12.83 -12.20
CA ARG A 11 11.36 -12.08 -13.46
C ARG A 11 12.50 -12.51 -14.40
N ALA A 12 12.12 -12.73 -15.66
CA ALA A 12 13.05 -12.91 -16.78
C ALA A 12 13.35 -11.55 -17.44
N HIS A 13 14.27 -11.54 -18.42
CA HIS A 13 14.74 -10.30 -19.00
C HIS A 13 13.69 -9.62 -19.90
N ALA A 14 13.57 -8.30 -19.81
CA ALA A 14 12.82 -7.50 -20.77
C ALA A 14 13.60 -7.40 -22.10
N PRO A 15 12.94 -7.25 -23.26
CA PRO A 15 13.57 -7.30 -24.58
C PRO A 15 14.34 -6.00 -24.91
N CYS A 16 15.38 -5.67 -24.14
CA CYS A 16 16.23 -4.51 -24.41
C CYS A 16 17.69 -4.75 -24.02
N GLY A 17 18.59 -4.58 -24.99
CA GLY A 17 20.04 -4.60 -24.81
C GLY A 17 20.59 -6.01 -24.60
N GLN A 18 20.99 -6.71 -25.68
CA GLN A 18 21.69 -8.01 -25.67
C GLN A 18 21.40 -8.93 -24.47
N VAL A 19 20.11 -9.14 -24.21
CA VAL A 19 19.64 -10.02 -23.13
C VAL A 19 19.52 -11.46 -23.63
N GLN A 20 19.73 -12.41 -22.73
CA GLN A 20 19.40 -13.82 -22.94
C GLN A 20 18.10 -14.15 -22.22
N GLN A 21 17.41 -15.25 -22.54
CA GLN A 21 16.20 -15.65 -21.79
C GLN A 21 15.15 -14.54 -21.66
N THR A 22 14.88 -13.85 -22.77
CA THR A 22 13.85 -12.80 -22.84
C THR A 22 12.49 -13.36 -22.43
N ASP A 23 11.76 -12.61 -21.61
CA ASP A 23 10.37 -12.90 -21.27
C ASP A 23 9.50 -12.72 -22.52
N GLY A 24 9.05 -13.83 -23.09
CA GLY A 24 8.19 -13.84 -24.29
C GLY A 24 6.80 -13.25 -24.06
N ALA A 25 6.37 -13.10 -22.81
CA ALA A 25 5.10 -12.46 -22.45
C ALA A 25 5.25 -10.95 -22.19
N PHE A 26 6.48 -10.42 -22.17
CA PHE A 26 6.71 -9.00 -21.92
C PHE A 26 6.08 -8.14 -23.04
N PRO A 27 5.13 -7.25 -22.72
CA PRO A 27 4.26 -6.65 -23.73
C PRO A 27 4.89 -5.47 -24.48
N TYR A 28 5.97 -4.88 -23.96
CA TYR A 28 6.54 -3.66 -24.53
C TYR A 28 7.78 -3.94 -25.36
N ALA A 29 7.63 -3.74 -26.67
CA ALA A 29 8.74 -3.83 -27.61
C ALA A 29 9.92 -2.93 -27.19
N GLY A 30 11.14 -3.43 -27.35
CA GLY A 30 12.35 -2.71 -26.98
C GLY A 30 12.42 -2.37 -25.48
N GLY A 31 11.73 -3.15 -24.63
CA GLY A 31 11.74 -3.05 -23.17
C GLY A 31 11.21 -1.73 -22.62
N GLY A 32 10.16 -1.15 -23.20
CA GLY A 32 9.51 0.04 -22.61
C GLY A 32 8.85 -0.24 -21.26
N ILE A 33 8.39 0.81 -20.57
CA ILE A 33 7.80 0.67 -19.21
C ILE A 33 6.26 0.65 -19.17
N GLY A 34 5.59 0.87 -20.31
CA GLY A 34 4.13 0.82 -20.43
C GLY A 34 3.42 2.06 -19.93
N SER A 35 3.56 2.34 -18.63
CA SER A 35 2.91 3.43 -17.92
C SER A 35 3.87 4.55 -17.51
N TRP A 36 3.33 5.74 -17.25
CA TRP A 36 4.12 6.84 -16.72
C TRP A 36 4.60 6.52 -15.31
N GLY A 37 5.90 6.60 -15.08
CA GLY A 37 6.47 6.51 -13.74
C GLY A 37 6.45 7.87 -13.04
N TYR A 38 6.35 7.86 -11.72
CA TYR A 38 6.52 9.05 -10.89
C TYR A 38 7.59 8.79 -9.84
N ASP A 39 8.64 9.60 -9.86
CA ASP A 39 9.76 9.55 -8.92
C ASP A 39 9.59 10.64 -7.87
N MET A 40 9.07 10.24 -6.71
CA MET A 40 8.80 11.14 -5.59
C MET A 40 10.07 11.72 -4.97
N SER A 41 11.22 11.08 -5.14
CA SER A 41 12.48 11.53 -4.52
C SER A 41 13.02 12.81 -5.15
N ILE A 42 12.67 13.06 -6.41
CA ILE A 42 13.11 14.24 -7.17
C ILE A 42 11.96 14.99 -7.85
N ASP A 43 10.72 14.60 -7.56
CA ASP A 43 9.50 15.17 -8.13
C ASP A 43 9.52 15.20 -9.67
N ARG A 44 9.73 14.03 -10.30
CA ARG A 44 9.78 13.92 -11.77
C ARG A 44 9.00 12.74 -12.33
N VAL A 45 8.36 12.96 -13.47
CA VAL A 45 7.71 11.92 -14.26
C VAL A 45 8.69 11.21 -15.21
N ARG A 46 8.45 9.92 -15.43
CA ARG A 46 9.23 9.02 -16.29
C ARG A 46 8.39 8.63 -17.49
N GLN A 47 8.81 9.08 -18.66
CA GLN A 47 8.08 8.86 -19.91
C GLN A 47 8.15 7.39 -20.35
N PRO A 48 7.02 6.75 -20.70
CA PRO A 48 6.98 5.34 -21.07
C PRO A 48 7.92 4.92 -22.21
N THR A 49 8.09 5.82 -23.18
CA THR A 49 8.87 5.60 -24.39
C THR A 49 10.36 5.89 -24.21
N SER A 50 10.71 6.77 -23.27
CA SER A 50 12.07 7.25 -23.04
C SER A 50 12.83 6.38 -22.04
N TYR A 51 12.11 5.67 -21.17
CA TYR A 51 12.68 4.79 -20.15
C TYR A 51 12.50 3.31 -20.51
N LYS A 52 13.42 2.49 -20.00
CA LYS A 52 13.50 1.06 -20.26
C LYS A 52 13.34 0.25 -18.99
N ASP A 53 12.67 -0.89 -19.09
CA ASP A 53 12.43 -1.75 -17.94
C ASP A 53 13.75 -2.19 -17.29
N ILE A 54 13.76 -2.23 -15.95
CA ILE A 54 14.95 -2.61 -15.18
C ILE A 54 15.45 -4.02 -15.47
N MET A 55 14.63 -4.91 -16.04
CA MET A 55 14.99 -6.27 -16.45
C MET A 55 15.63 -6.32 -17.84
N GLY A 56 15.84 -5.18 -18.50
CA GLY A 56 16.73 -5.06 -19.65
C GLY A 56 18.10 -4.50 -19.26
N TYR A 57 19.00 -4.37 -20.24
CA TYR A 57 20.31 -3.72 -20.06
C TYR A 57 20.40 -2.31 -20.68
N CYS A 58 19.26 -1.78 -21.14
CA CYS A 58 19.19 -0.45 -21.70
C CYS A 58 19.08 0.64 -20.62
N ASN A 59 19.52 1.84 -20.97
CA ASN A 59 19.39 3.05 -20.15
C ASN A 59 18.72 4.18 -20.96
N PRO A 60 18.06 5.15 -20.31
CA PRO A 60 17.79 5.21 -18.86
C PRO A 60 16.75 4.16 -18.45
N ASN A 61 16.85 3.64 -17.21
CA ASN A 61 15.98 2.57 -16.74
C ASN A 61 14.95 3.02 -15.69
N TRP A 62 13.84 2.28 -15.63
CA TRP A 62 12.74 2.43 -14.69
C TRP A 62 11.93 1.12 -14.66
N ILE A 63 11.13 0.87 -13.62
CA ILE A 63 10.31 -0.36 -13.55
C ILE A 63 9.10 -0.25 -14.49
N SER A 64 8.82 -1.26 -15.32
CA SER A 64 7.57 -1.35 -16.08
C SER A 64 6.39 -1.69 -15.18
N ASP A 65 5.19 -1.27 -15.56
CA ASP A 65 3.95 -1.70 -14.89
C ASP A 65 3.79 -3.25 -14.88
N TYR A 66 4.24 -3.93 -15.94
CA TYR A 66 4.21 -5.38 -16.08
C TYR A 66 5.07 -6.08 -15.02
N ASN A 67 6.35 -5.70 -14.92
CA ASN A 67 7.23 -6.29 -13.91
C ASN A 67 6.91 -5.79 -12.50
N TYR A 68 6.43 -4.55 -12.33
CA TYR A 68 5.94 -4.06 -11.05
C TYR A 68 4.78 -4.91 -10.53
N GLY A 69 3.74 -5.12 -11.35
CA GLY A 69 2.58 -5.92 -10.99
C GLY A 69 2.95 -7.36 -10.66
N ALA A 70 3.80 -7.99 -11.47
CA ALA A 70 4.26 -9.36 -11.19
C ALA A 70 5.09 -9.47 -9.90
N ILE A 71 5.94 -8.48 -9.60
CA ILE A 71 6.69 -8.43 -8.33
C ILE A 71 5.74 -8.19 -7.16
N PHE A 72 4.77 -7.28 -7.31
CA PHE A 72 3.74 -7.03 -6.30
C PHE A 72 2.97 -8.31 -5.96
N ASP A 73 2.47 -9.02 -6.97
CA ASP A 73 1.75 -10.28 -6.80
C ASP A 73 2.63 -11.34 -6.11
N ARG A 74 3.92 -11.41 -6.49
CA ARG A 74 4.88 -12.32 -5.86
C ARG A 74 5.11 -11.98 -4.39
N VAL A 75 5.28 -10.71 -4.05
CA VAL A 75 5.44 -10.25 -2.66
C VAL A 75 4.17 -10.54 -1.86
N ALA A 76 3.00 -10.22 -2.40
CA ALA A 76 1.72 -10.52 -1.76
C ALA A 76 1.56 -12.03 -1.52
N TYR A 77 1.92 -12.87 -2.49
CA TYR A 77 1.90 -14.33 -2.35
C TYR A 77 2.88 -14.84 -1.28
N VAL A 78 4.14 -14.39 -1.29
CA VAL A 78 5.16 -14.83 -0.32
C VAL A 78 4.79 -14.38 1.09
N ASN A 79 4.30 -13.16 1.24
CA ASN A 79 3.79 -12.65 2.50
C ASN A 79 2.57 -13.48 2.95
N GLY A 80 1.58 -13.71 2.09
CA GLY A 80 0.43 -14.55 2.39
C GLY A 80 0.77 -16.02 2.71
N GLY A 81 1.85 -16.55 2.12
CA GLY A 81 2.37 -17.91 2.36
C GLY A 81 2.98 -18.13 3.75
N GLY A 82 3.21 -17.06 4.52
CA GLY A 82 3.49 -17.13 5.96
C GLY A 82 2.30 -17.66 6.78
N TYR A 83 1.11 -17.71 6.18
CA TYR A 83 -0.04 -18.43 6.69
C TYR A 83 -0.21 -19.75 5.93
N VAL A 84 0.46 -20.80 6.38
CA VAL A 84 -0.14 -22.15 6.27
C VAL A 84 -1.32 -22.17 7.23
N VAL A 85 -2.40 -21.46 6.89
CA VAL A 85 -3.72 -21.78 7.44
C VAL A 85 -4.01 -23.18 6.90
N SER A 86 -4.26 -24.12 7.80
CA SER A 86 -4.88 -25.38 7.43
C SER A 86 -6.02 -25.10 6.43
N PRO A 87 -6.24 -25.89 5.37
CA PRO A 87 -7.18 -25.59 4.28
C PRO A 87 -8.66 -25.45 4.67
N SER A 88 -8.99 -25.36 5.95
CA SER A 88 -10.35 -25.32 6.48
C SER A 88 -11.00 -23.92 6.45
N ASP A 89 -10.78 -23.16 5.37
CA ASP A 89 -11.55 -21.97 4.93
C ASP A 89 -10.89 -20.58 5.16
N PRO A 90 -10.15 -20.03 4.17
CA PRO A 90 -9.65 -18.65 4.19
C PRO A 90 -10.76 -17.61 4.39
N ALA A 91 -11.99 -17.90 3.96
CA ALA A 91 -13.12 -16.98 4.16
C ALA A 91 -13.51 -16.85 5.65
N ARG A 92 -13.14 -17.82 6.51
CA ARG A 92 -13.34 -17.72 7.97
C ARG A 92 -12.39 -16.75 8.66
N LEU A 93 -11.21 -16.51 8.09
CA LEU A 93 -10.24 -15.54 8.62
C LEU A 93 -10.37 -14.18 7.96
N ALA A 94 -11.15 -14.09 6.89
CA ALA A 94 -11.37 -12.83 6.21
C ALA A 94 -12.01 -11.82 7.15
N ARG A 95 -11.39 -10.65 7.27
CA ARG A 95 -11.83 -9.57 8.15
C ARG A 95 -11.92 -8.28 7.36
N GLU A 96 -12.99 -7.53 7.60
CA GLU A 96 -13.13 -6.16 7.12
C GLU A 96 -12.39 -5.22 8.07
N TYR A 97 -11.67 -4.28 7.48
CA TYR A 97 -10.96 -3.22 8.16
C TYR A 97 -11.45 -1.88 7.61
N MET A 98 -11.76 -0.95 8.52
CA MET A 98 -11.83 0.46 8.16
C MET A 98 -10.41 0.94 7.87
N ASP A 99 -10.24 1.60 6.75
CA ASP A 99 -8.94 2.04 6.26
C ASP A 99 -8.82 3.56 6.37
N PHE A 100 -7.69 4.01 6.92
CA PHE A 100 -7.40 5.41 7.15
C PHE A 100 -5.97 5.72 6.70
N VAL A 101 -5.80 6.86 6.02
CA VAL A 101 -4.48 7.46 5.81
C VAL A 101 -4.25 8.46 6.92
N VAL A 102 -3.13 8.31 7.63
CA VAL A 102 -2.64 9.26 8.64
C VAL A 102 -1.52 10.02 7.98
N ASP A 103 -1.71 11.31 7.71
CA ASP A 103 -0.67 12.16 7.13
C ASP A 103 0.40 12.51 8.18
N GLY A 104 1.57 12.97 7.69
CA GLY A 104 2.68 13.38 8.55
C GLY A 104 2.37 14.53 9.51
N ASP A 105 1.35 15.34 9.20
CA ASP A 105 0.84 16.40 10.07
C ASP A 105 -0.16 15.90 11.13
N GLY A 106 -0.47 14.60 11.13
CA GLY A 106 -1.40 13.94 12.03
C GLY A 106 -2.86 14.03 11.59
N SER A 107 -3.16 14.62 10.43
CA SER A 107 -4.51 14.58 9.87
C SER A 107 -4.87 13.16 9.42
N ILE A 108 -6.15 12.82 9.51
CA ILE A 108 -6.65 11.47 9.23
C ILE A 108 -7.76 11.56 8.19
N VAL A 109 -7.60 10.79 7.12
CA VAL A 109 -8.57 10.67 6.04
C VAL A 109 -9.05 9.22 5.98
N ARG A 110 -10.37 9.02 6.03
CA ARG A 110 -10.95 7.70 5.79
C ARG A 110 -10.94 7.40 4.29
N VAL A 111 -10.43 6.24 3.93
CA VAL A 111 -10.45 5.72 2.56
C VAL A 111 -11.35 4.47 2.50
N PRO A 112 -11.66 3.92 1.32
CA PRO A 112 -12.53 2.75 1.22
C PRO A 112 -12.04 1.58 2.09
N ASP A 113 -12.96 0.97 2.85
CA ASP A 113 -12.67 -0.19 3.70
C ASP A 113 -12.00 -1.32 2.89
N VAL A 114 -11.08 -2.04 3.54
CA VAL A 114 -10.34 -3.16 2.94
C VAL A 114 -10.74 -4.50 3.56
N ARG A 115 -10.79 -5.55 2.75
CA ARG A 115 -10.98 -6.93 3.21
C ARG A 115 -9.68 -7.70 3.10
N LEU A 116 -9.14 -8.14 4.23
CA LEU A 116 -7.92 -8.96 4.30
C LEU A 116 -8.28 -10.42 4.52
N ASN A 117 -7.51 -11.35 3.94
CA ASN A 117 -7.67 -12.80 4.10
C ASN A 117 -6.98 -13.35 5.37
N GLY A 118 -6.77 -12.50 6.37
CA GLY A 118 -6.08 -12.78 7.63
C GLY A 118 -6.05 -11.53 8.50
N PRO A 119 -5.54 -11.61 9.74
CA PRO A 119 -5.37 -10.42 10.57
C PRO A 119 -4.37 -9.46 9.91
N ALA A 120 -4.64 -8.16 10.00
CA ALA A 120 -3.65 -7.14 9.73
C ALA A 120 -2.39 -7.36 10.57
N TRP A 121 -1.27 -6.90 10.02
CA TRP A 121 0.06 -6.93 10.62
C TRP A 121 0.50 -5.50 10.94
N GLY A 122 1.69 -5.31 11.51
CA GLY A 122 2.19 -3.98 11.83
C GLY A 122 1.97 -3.59 13.28
N ASP A 123 2.25 -2.32 13.58
CA ASP A 123 2.29 -1.83 14.95
C ASP A 123 0.87 -1.67 15.48
N GLU A 124 0.55 -2.39 16.55
CA GLU A 124 -0.73 -2.21 17.22
C GLU A 124 -0.77 -0.85 17.91
N ARG A 125 -1.82 -0.08 17.63
CA ARG A 125 -2.03 1.27 18.17
C ARG A 125 -3.44 1.39 18.73
N SER A 126 -3.58 2.06 19.87
CA SER A 126 -4.89 2.49 20.37
C SER A 126 -5.48 3.57 19.48
N VAL A 127 -6.77 3.43 19.17
CA VAL A 127 -7.52 4.32 18.28
C VAL A 127 -8.89 4.57 18.88
N MET A 128 -9.34 5.82 18.94
CA MET A 128 -10.69 6.15 19.42
C MET A 128 -11.63 6.27 18.23
N LEU A 129 -12.67 5.43 18.19
CA LEU A 129 -13.76 5.56 17.23
C LEU A 129 -14.62 6.76 17.60
N VAL A 130 -14.98 7.59 16.62
CA VAL A 130 -15.81 8.78 16.83
C VAL A 130 -17.00 8.83 15.87
N ASP A 131 -18.03 9.57 16.27
CA ASP A 131 -19.16 9.89 15.38
C ASP A 131 -18.88 11.08 14.45
N GLU A 132 -19.84 11.43 13.58
CA GLU A 132 -19.75 12.57 12.66
C GLU A 132 -19.57 13.93 13.38
N ALA A 133 -20.06 14.03 14.62
CA ALA A 133 -19.89 15.21 15.46
C ALA A 133 -18.56 15.22 16.24
N GLY A 134 -17.76 14.15 16.13
CA GLY A 134 -16.47 14.00 16.81
C GLY A 134 -16.57 13.48 18.25
N ASN A 135 -17.72 12.98 18.69
CA ASN A 135 -17.86 12.40 20.02
C ASN A 135 -17.17 11.03 20.08
N GLU A 136 -16.43 10.76 21.15
CA GLU A 136 -15.79 9.47 21.42
C GLU A 136 -16.84 8.38 21.65
N LEU A 137 -16.73 7.27 20.92
CA LEU A 137 -17.65 6.13 20.99
C LEU A 137 -17.01 4.93 21.70
N GLU A 138 -15.87 4.45 21.19
CA GLU A 138 -15.21 3.24 21.66
C GLU A 138 -13.71 3.27 21.35
N GLU A 139 -12.87 2.82 22.28
CA GLU A 139 -11.44 2.61 22.02
C GLU A 139 -11.22 1.23 21.39
N LEU A 140 -10.56 1.22 20.23
CA LEU A 140 -10.22 0.04 19.45
C LEU A 140 -8.71 -0.10 19.29
N LYS A 141 -8.29 -1.29 18.89
CA LYS A 141 -6.90 -1.57 18.47
C LYS A 141 -6.82 -1.55 16.96
N GLY A 142 -6.07 -0.59 16.41
CA GLY A 142 -5.72 -0.51 14.99
C GLY A 142 -4.29 -0.98 14.73
N PHE A 143 -3.96 -1.14 13.45
CA PHE A 143 -2.65 -1.58 12.97
C PHE A 143 -2.07 -0.49 12.07
N TYR A 144 -0.95 0.10 12.49
CA TYR A 144 -0.30 1.19 11.76
C TYR A 144 0.88 0.70 10.92
N TYR A 145 0.95 1.20 9.70
CA TYR A 145 1.98 0.93 8.71
C TYR A 145 2.59 2.27 8.28
N PRO A 146 3.77 2.65 8.79
CA PRO A 146 4.42 3.87 8.33
C PRO A 146 4.77 3.74 6.84
N PHE A 147 4.68 4.84 6.11
CA PHE A 147 5.33 4.94 4.80
C PHE A 147 6.85 4.88 4.97
N ALA A 148 7.56 4.65 3.87
CA ALA A 148 9.02 4.46 3.88
C ALA A 148 9.79 5.60 4.58
N GLU A 149 9.25 6.81 4.54
CA GLU A 149 9.72 7.95 5.33
C GLU A 149 8.59 8.33 6.31
N GLU A 150 8.83 8.13 7.62
CA GLU A 150 7.80 8.32 8.67
C GLU A 150 7.19 9.73 8.69
N GLN A 151 7.94 10.72 8.21
CA GLN A 151 7.51 12.12 8.06
C GLN A 151 6.33 12.31 7.10
N PHE A 152 6.06 11.35 6.20
CA PHE A 152 4.91 11.39 5.32
C PHE A 152 3.68 10.66 5.89
N GLY A 153 3.80 10.11 7.11
CA GLY A 153 2.71 9.40 7.76
C GLY A 153 2.63 7.93 7.35
N GLY A 154 1.42 7.41 7.17
CA GLY A 154 1.20 5.99 6.93
C GLY A 154 -0.26 5.59 6.79
N THR A 155 -0.50 4.29 6.78
CA THR A 155 -1.83 3.68 6.72
C THR A 155 -2.21 3.08 8.07
N LEU A 156 -3.45 3.28 8.51
CA LEU A 156 -3.99 2.75 9.76
C LEU A 156 -5.22 1.88 9.45
N LEU A 157 -5.09 0.58 9.73
CA LEU A 157 -6.17 -0.38 9.56
C LEU A 157 -6.84 -0.66 10.90
N VAL A 158 -8.13 -0.35 11.01
CA VAL A 158 -8.91 -0.60 12.23
C VAL A 158 -9.90 -1.74 11.96
N PRO A 159 -9.84 -2.86 12.70
CA PRO A 159 -10.81 -3.95 12.54
C PRO A 159 -12.23 -3.40 12.64
N LYS A 160 -13.07 -3.72 11.65
CA LYS A 160 -14.46 -3.29 11.66
C LYS A 160 -15.21 -4.01 12.79
N PRO A 161 -15.79 -3.32 13.77
CA PRO A 161 -16.60 -3.92 14.81
C PRO A 161 -17.78 -4.71 14.21
N LYS A 162 -18.18 -5.81 14.86
CA LYS A 162 -19.33 -6.64 14.42
C LYS A 162 -20.66 -5.86 14.43
N SER A 163 -20.74 -4.85 15.28
CA SER A 163 -21.83 -3.88 15.34
C SER A 163 -21.21 -2.50 15.37
N LEU A 164 -21.02 -1.89 14.21
CA LEU A 164 -20.74 -0.47 14.14
C LEU A 164 -22.01 0.29 14.56
N PRO A 165 -21.94 1.23 15.50
CA PRO A 165 -22.99 2.24 15.63
C PRO A 165 -23.19 2.88 14.26
N SER A 166 -24.44 3.10 13.83
CA SER A 166 -24.76 3.79 12.57
C SER A 166 -24.15 5.19 12.44
N LEU A 167 -23.65 5.73 13.56
CA LEU A 167 -23.04 7.04 13.69
C LEU A 167 -21.51 7.00 13.55
N ALA A 168 -20.86 5.82 13.52
CA ALA A 168 -19.41 5.72 13.47
C ALA A 168 -18.84 6.23 12.15
N TYR A 169 -18.07 7.31 12.21
CA TYR A 169 -17.70 8.10 11.04
C TYR A 169 -16.19 8.04 10.74
N GLY A 170 -15.37 7.97 11.79
CA GLY A 170 -13.93 7.79 11.65
C GLY A 170 -13.24 7.63 12.98
N VAL A 171 -11.98 8.06 13.06
CA VAL A 171 -11.13 7.79 14.21
C VAL A 171 -10.28 8.98 14.61
N VAL A 172 -9.87 8.99 15.88
CA VAL A 172 -8.81 9.87 16.39
C VAL A 172 -7.70 9.02 17.01
N THR A 173 -6.45 9.43 16.78
CA THR A 173 -5.26 8.83 17.39
C THR A 173 -4.72 9.73 18.50
N ARG A 174 -4.24 9.13 19.59
CA ARG A 174 -3.53 9.84 20.68
C ARG A 174 -2.00 9.70 20.57
N TRP A 175 -1.54 9.40 19.36
CA TRP A 175 -0.16 9.16 18.97
C TRP A 175 0.04 9.76 17.57
N SER A 176 1.28 10.08 17.22
CA SER A 176 1.62 10.62 15.90
C SER A 176 2.75 9.83 15.23
N PRO A 177 2.80 9.83 13.89
CA PRO A 177 3.87 9.18 13.13
C PRO A 177 5.28 9.63 13.52
N ALA A 178 5.45 10.89 13.93
CA ALA A 178 6.75 11.50 14.23
C ALA A 178 7.02 11.74 15.73
N GLY A 179 6.19 11.21 16.65
CA GLY A 179 6.31 11.46 18.10
C GLY A 179 5.97 12.90 18.55
N VAL A 180 5.56 13.78 17.63
CA VAL A 180 5.02 15.11 17.92
C VAL A 180 3.52 15.00 18.18
N VAL A 181 3.06 15.19 19.41
CA VAL A 181 1.63 15.08 19.77
C VAL A 181 0.81 16.03 18.88
N ALA A 182 0.06 15.47 17.93
CA ALA A 182 -0.88 16.24 17.14
C ALA A 182 -2.13 16.52 18.00
N PRO A 183 -2.69 17.74 18.00
CA PRO A 183 -3.99 18.00 18.62
C PRO A 183 -5.06 17.17 17.89
N LEU A 184 -6.12 16.75 18.62
CA LEU A 184 -7.24 15.95 18.08
C LEU A 184 -7.67 16.45 16.69
N GLY A 185 -7.28 15.72 15.65
CA GLY A 185 -7.57 16.05 14.25
C GLY A 185 -8.99 15.61 13.88
N LEU A 186 -9.79 16.53 13.37
CA LEU A 186 -11.11 16.25 12.79
C LEU A 186 -10.96 15.47 11.48
N ILE A 187 -11.75 14.41 11.35
CA ILE A 187 -11.94 13.64 10.11
C ILE A 187 -12.42 14.58 9.01
N ARG A 188 -11.68 14.65 7.89
CA ARG A 188 -12.20 15.27 6.66
C ARG A 188 -12.84 14.17 5.82
N ASP A 189 -14.17 14.16 5.75
CA ASP A 189 -14.87 13.38 4.72
C ASP A 189 -14.54 13.98 3.35
N ASN A 190 -13.92 13.20 2.48
CA ASN A 190 -13.60 13.63 1.12
C ASN A 190 -14.72 13.28 0.12
N ARG A 191 -15.93 12.95 0.59
CA ARG A 191 -17.12 13.05 -0.23
C ARG A 191 -17.50 14.53 -0.33
N LEU A 192 -17.28 15.10 -1.51
CA LEU A 192 -17.65 16.43 -2.00
C LEU A 192 -16.48 17.42 -2.11
N THR A 193 -15.65 17.26 -3.14
CA THR A 193 -15.50 18.30 -4.17
C THR A 193 -15.32 17.61 -5.53
N GLN A 194 -15.87 18.27 -6.56
CA GLN A 194 -16.23 17.77 -7.89
C GLN A 194 -15.10 17.16 -8.72
#